data_AF-A0A2P4YQG7-F1
#
_entry.id   AF-A0A2P4YQG7-F1
#
_cell.length_a   1.000
_cell.length_b   1.000
_cell.length_c   1.000
_cell.angle_alpha   90.00
_cell.angle_beta   90.00
_cell.angle_gamma   90.00
#
_symmetry.space_group_name_H-M   'P 1'
#
loop_
_entity.id
_entity.type
_entity.pdbx_description
1 polymer ?
#
loop_
_entity_poly.entity_id
_entity_poly.type
_entity_poly.pdbx_seq_one_letter_code
_entity_poly.pdbx_strand_id
1 'polypeptide(L)'
;LGSNVGAPQQLSHKQKVQRLYKQSLKTLDSWVIDRRLSHEEASRHFAIRSAILRRGLLAKRLVREAQEKVDHYTHPDRYIFNYMPGGSLYMRNAPIPLDVCFPDGEIPDDVELSPLEAINIDMTPLPAKETVFVDFSKKGYD
;
A
#
# COMPACT_ATOMS: atom_id res chain seq x y z
N LEU A 1 -7.63 6.54 -10.62
CA LEU A 1 -6.44 5.95 -11.28
C LEU A 1 -5.26 6.88 -11.00
N GLY A 2 -4.41 6.56 -10.03
CA GLY A 2 -3.27 7.41 -9.67
C GLY A 2 -2.32 7.54 -10.85
N SER A 3 -2.18 8.74 -11.41
CA SER A 3 -1.16 9.00 -12.42
C SER A 3 0.21 8.80 -11.80
N ASN A 4 1.05 7.97 -12.43
CA ASN A 4 2.48 8.03 -12.20
C ASN A 4 2.95 9.40 -12.68
N VAL A 5 2.97 10.41 -11.79
CA VAL A 5 3.47 11.75 -12.09
C VAL A 5 5.00 11.64 -12.14
N GLY A 6 5.51 11.27 -13.31
CA GLY A 6 6.94 11.09 -13.57
C GLY A 6 7.21 10.16 -14.75
N ALA A 7 8.29 10.41 -15.48
CA ALA A 7 8.76 9.53 -16.54
C ALA A 7 8.88 8.08 -16.01
N PRO A 8 8.55 7.05 -16.82
CA PRO A 8 8.57 5.67 -16.37
C PRO A 8 9.98 5.30 -15.88
N GLN A 9 10.15 5.20 -14.56
CA GLN A 9 11.43 4.83 -13.98
C GLN A 9 11.77 3.39 -14.39
N GLN A 10 12.90 3.21 -15.07
CA GLN A 10 13.39 1.88 -15.40
C GLN A 10 13.74 1.14 -14.11
N LEU A 11 12.92 0.15 -13.76
CA LEU A 11 13.12 -0.63 -12.54
C LEU A 11 14.37 -1.51 -12.65
N SER A 12 15.20 -1.49 -11.62
CA SER A 12 16.32 -2.42 -11.49
C SER A 12 15.80 -3.87 -11.44
N HIS A 13 16.65 -4.84 -11.82
CA HIS A 13 16.27 -6.25 -11.75
C HIS A 13 15.81 -6.65 -10.34
N LYS A 14 16.52 -6.19 -9.30
CA LYS A 14 16.17 -6.41 -7.89
C LYS A 14 14.78 -5.85 -7.57
N GLN A 15 14.48 -4.62 -8.00
CA GLN A 15 13.16 -4.01 -7.77
C GLN A 15 12.04 -4.80 -8.47
N LYS A 16 12.27 -5.25 -9.72
CA LYS A 16 11.29 -6.08 -10.44
C LYS A 16 10.98 -7.38 -9.70
N VAL A 17 12.02 -8.10 -9.25
CA VAL A 17 11.86 -9.35 -8.50
C VAL A 17 11.20 -9.12 -7.14
N GLN A 18 11.53 -8.03 -6.44
CA GLN A 18 10.90 -7.68 -5.17
C GLN A 18 9.41 -7.34 -5.33
N ARG A 19 9.04 -6.59 -6.36
CA ARG A 19 7.63 -6.27 -6.66
C ARG A 19 6.85 -7.53 -7.01
N LEU A 20 7.42 -8.39 -7.87
CA LEU A 20 6.81 -9.67 -8.22
C LEU A 20 6.63 -10.58 -6.99
N TYR A 21 7.64 -10.64 -6.11
CA TYR A 21 7.52 -11.37 -4.85
C TYR A 21 6.40 -10.83 -3.97
N LYS A 22 6.32 -9.50 -3.77
CA LYS A 22 5.22 -8.86 -3.03
C LYS A 22 3.85 -9.19 -3.63
N GLN A 23 3.73 -9.15 -4.96
CA GLN A 23 2.49 -9.50 -5.67
C GLN A 23 2.12 -10.98 -5.47
N SER A 24 3.11 -11.89 -5.52
CA SER A 24 2.88 -13.32 -5.30
C SER A 24 2.36 -13.61 -3.88
N LEU A 25 2.88 -12.93 -2.86
CA LEU A 25 2.40 -13.08 -1.48
C LEU A 25 0.98 -12.53 -1.31
N LYS A 26 0.65 -11.41 -1.96
CA LYS A 26 -0.72 -10.87 -1.92
C LYS A 26 -1.73 -11.74 -2.66
N THR A 27 -1.28 -12.39 -3.71
CA THR A 27 -2.08 -13.39 -4.43
C THR A 27 -2.33 -14.59 -3.52
N LEU A 28 -1.29 -15.09 -2.85
CA LEU A 28 -1.39 -16.18 -1.86
C LEU A 28 -2.38 -15.83 -0.73
N ASP A 29 -2.24 -14.66 -0.09
CA ASP A 29 -3.14 -14.17 0.98
C ASP A 29 -4.61 -14.10 0.52
N SER A 30 -4.86 -13.84 -0.76
CA SER A 30 -6.24 -13.76 -1.28
C SER A 30 -6.89 -15.14 -1.44
N TRP A 31 -6.09 -16.21 -1.54
CA TRP A 31 -6.59 -17.60 -1.65
C TRP A 31 -6.54 -18.35 -0.32
N VAL A 32 -5.45 -18.17 0.44
CA VAL A 32 -5.16 -18.96 1.63
C VAL A 32 -5.49 -18.16 2.88
N ILE A 33 -6.63 -18.49 3.49
CA ILE A 33 -7.10 -17.85 4.72
C ILE A 33 -6.33 -18.38 5.95
N ASP A 34 -5.92 -19.66 5.93
CA ASP A 34 -5.17 -20.28 7.04
C ASP A 34 -3.74 -19.71 7.12
N ARG A 35 -3.43 -19.08 8.25
CA ARG A 35 -2.15 -18.44 8.51
C ARG A 35 -0.97 -19.42 8.51
N ARG A 36 -1.15 -20.65 8.98
CA ARG A 36 -0.07 -21.66 9.01
C ARG A 36 0.31 -22.03 7.58
N LEU A 37 -0.68 -22.33 6.75
CA LEU A 37 -0.46 -22.68 5.35
C LEU A 37 0.13 -21.49 4.57
N SER A 38 -0.37 -20.28 4.81
CA SER A 38 0.18 -19.05 4.21
C SER A 38 1.66 -18.87 4.53
N HIS A 39 2.08 -19.07 5.79
CA HIS A 39 3.50 -18.96 6.18
C HIS A 39 4.38 -20.04 5.54
N GLU A 40 3.89 -21.29 5.44
CA GLU A 40 4.61 -22.39 4.80
C GLU A 40 4.84 -22.10 3.30
N GLU A 41 3.81 -21.67 2.58
CA GLU A 41 3.91 -21.28 1.17
C GLU A 41 4.78 -20.03 0.96
N ALA A 42 4.63 -19.01 1.82
CA ALA A 42 5.44 -17.79 1.76
C ALA A 42 6.94 -18.09 1.88
N SER A 43 7.31 -19.07 2.71
CA SER A 43 8.70 -19.55 2.85
C SER A 43 9.22 -20.17 1.55
N ARG A 44 8.39 -20.91 0.80
CA ARG A 44 8.75 -21.45 -0.53
C ARG A 44 8.92 -20.33 -1.55
N HIS A 45 8.00 -19.36 -1.57
CA HIS A 45 8.10 -18.19 -2.45
C HIS A 45 9.40 -17.39 -2.18
N PHE A 46 9.82 -17.28 -0.91
CA PHE A 46 11.07 -16.62 -0.54
C PHE A 46 12.31 -17.34 -1.10
N ALA A 47 12.33 -18.68 -1.04
CA ALA A 47 13.41 -19.48 -1.61
C ALA A 47 13.50 -19.29 -3.14
N ILE A 48 12.36 -19.33 -3.84
CA ILE A 48 12.28 -19.11 -5.29
C ILE A 48 12.78 -17.71 -5.66
N ARG A 49 12.30 -16.66 -4.97
CA ARG A 49 12.77 -15.28 -5.16
C ARG A 49 14.29 -15.19 -5.04
N SER A 50 14.85 -15.79 -4.00
CA SER A 50 16.29 -15.76 -3.73
C SER A 50 17.10 -16.56 -4.77
N ALA A 51 16.52 -17.59 -5.39
CA ALA A 51 17.11 -18.27 -6.53
C ALA A 51 17.10 -17.40 -7.81
N ILE A 52 15.99 -16.70 -8.09
CA ILE A 52 15.87 -15.82 -9.26
C ILE A 52 16.87 -14.66 -9.18
N LEU A 53 17.00 -14.02 -8.00
CA LEU A 53 17.92 -12.89 -7.79
C LEU A 53 19.40 -13.23 -8.09
N ARG A 54 19.80 -14.50 -7.90
CA ARG A 54 21.19 -14.94 -8.10
C ARG A 54 21.49 -15.33 -9.55
N ARG A 55 20.48 -15.58 -10.38
CA ARG A 55 20.64 -16.14 -11.73
C ARG A 55 20.62 -15.04 -12.79
N GLY A 56 21.78 -14.48 -13.15
CA GLY A 56 21.89 -13.36 -14.10
C GLY A 56 21.19 -13.55 -15.46
N LEU A 57 21.74 -14.40 -16.35
CA LEU A 57 21.22 -14.55 -17.72
C LEU A 57 19.84 -15.21 -17.80
N LEU A 58 19.56 -16.17 -16.90
CA LEU A 58 18.27 -16.87 -16.85
C LEU A 58 17.17 -16.05 -16.13
N ALA A 59 17.53 -15.00 -15.39
CA ALA A 59 16.57 -14.22 -14.60
C ALA A 59 15.43 -13.64 -15.43
N LYS A 60 15.70 -13.15 -16.64
CA LYS A 60 14.65 -12.55 -17.48
C LYS A 60 13.55 -13.55 -17.81
N ARG A 61 13.93 -14.78 -18.17
CA ARG A 61 12.99 -15.87 -18.47
C ARG A 61 12.22 -16.27 -17.22
N LEU A 62 12.91 -16.46 -16.10
CA LEU A 62 12.29 -16.85 -14.83
C LEU A 62 11.33 -15.79 -14.29
N VAL A 63 11.66 -14.50 -14.44
CA VAL A 63 10.75 -13.40 -14.06
C VAL A 63 9.51 -13.40 -14.93
N ARG A 64 9.63 -13.66 -16.25
CA ARG A 64 8.49 -13.76 -17.15
C ARG A 64 7.57 -14.94 -16.78
N GLU A 65 8.14 -16.13 -16.62
CA GLU A 65 7.39 -17.33 -16.20
C GLU A 65 6.70 -17.13 -14.84
N ALA A 66 7.37 -16.46 -13.90
CA ALA A 66 6.80 -16.17 -12.60
C ALA A 66 5.68 -15.11 -12.69
N GLN A 67 5.79 -14.11 -13.57
CA GLN A 67 4.71 -13.16 -13.84
C GLN A 67 3.48 -13.86 -14.42
N GLU A 68 3.67 -14.71 -15.44
CA GLU A 68 2.59 -15.49 -16.06
C GLU A 68 1.85 -16.35 -15.02
N LYS A 69 2.57 -16.95 -14.07
CA LYS A 69 1.96 -17.70 -12.96
C LYS A 69 1.15 -16.81 -12.03
N VAL A 70 1.70 -15.67 -11.62
CA VAL A 70 0.98 -14.74 -10.73
C VAL A 70 -0.28 -14.22 -11.40
N ASP A 71 -0.21 -13.91 -12.69
CA ASP A 71 -1.37 -13.43 -13.45
C ASP A 71 -2.43 -14.54 -13.61
N HIS A 72 -2.01 -15.77 -13.90
CA HIS A 72 -2.91 -16.93 -14.02
C HIS A 72 -3.66 -17.25 -12.71
N TYR A 73 -2.97 -17.16 -11.57
CA TYR A 73 -3.55 -17.43 -10.25
C TYR A 73 -4.10 -16.17 -9.55
N THR A 74 -4.24 -15.06 -10.26
CA THR A 74 -4.82 -13.85 -9.66
C THR A 74 -6.28 -14.11 -9.25
N HIS A 75 -6.58 -13.97 -7.96
CA HIS A 75 -7.95 -14.14 -7.45
C HIS A 75 -8.89 -13.07 -8.06
N PRO A 76 -10.13 -13.40 -8.45
CA PRO A 76 -11.07 -12.44 -9.02
C PRO A 76 -11.43 -11.31 -8.05
N ASP A 77 -11.51 -11.62 -6.75
CA ASP A 77 -11.79 -10.66 -5.67
C ASP A 77 -10.60 -10.56 -4.70
N ARG A 78 -9.57 -9.80 -5.06
CA ARG A 78 -8.34 -9.72 -4.27
C ARG A 78 -8.59 -9.03 -2.94
N TYR A 79 -7.92 -9.48 -1.88
CA TYR A 79 -7.94 -8.77 -0.60
C TYR A 79 -7.26 -7.39 -0.75
N ILE A 80 -8.05 -6.33 -0.54
CA ILE A 80 -7.58 -4.94 -0.53
C ILE A 80 -7.83 -4.37 0.86
N PHE A 81 -6.83 -3.68 1.42
CA PHE A 81 -7.02 -2.98 2.69
C PHE A 81 -8.13 -1.94 2.55
N ASN A 82 -9.02 -1.92 3.53
CA ASN A 82 -10.22 -1.08 3.56
C ASN A 82 -9.97 0.40 3.19
N TYR A 83 -8.89 1.03 3.67
CA TYR A 83 -8.58 2.44 3.38
C TYR A 83 -7.72 2.67 2.14
N MET A 84 -7.17 1.63 1.50
CA MET A 84 -6.39 1.75 0.28
C MET A 84 -7.29 1.92 -0.95
N PRO A 85 -6.79 2.45 -2.08
CA PRO A 85 -7.57 2.52 -3.31
C PRO A 85 -8.19 1.17 -3.70
N GLY A 86 -9.52 1.14 -3.87
CA GLY A 86 -10.28 -0.08 -4.13
C GLY A 86 -10.80 -0.81 -2.88
N GLY A 87 -10.47 -0.33 -1.68
CA GLY A 87 -11.03 -0.81 -0.41
C GLY A 87 -12.36 -0.15 -0.06
N SER A 88 -13.10 -0.75 0.88
CA SER A 88 -14.46 -0.34 1.26
C SER A 88 -14.56 1.01 1.98
N LEU A 89 -13.48 1.53 2.56
CA LEU A 89 -13.42 2.80 3.27
C LEU A 89 -12.65 3.88 2.49
N TYR A 90 -12.19 3.57 1.28
CA TYR A 90 -11.41 4.50 0.47
C TYR A 90 -12.23 5.75 0.12
N MET A 91 -11.70 6.92 0.46
CA MET A 91 -12.34 8.23 0.23
C MET A 91 -13.75 8.38 0.82
N ARG A 92 -14.14 7.55 1.80
CA ARG A 92 -15.47 7.64 2.44
C ARG A 92 -15.68 8.99 3.13
N ASN A 93 -14.63 9.48 3.81
CA ASN A 93 -14.59 10.77 4.50
C ASN A 93 -13.34 11.53 4.05
N ALA A 94 -13.21 11.83 2.76
CA ALA A 94 -12.08 12.63 2.29
C ALA A 94 -12.14 14.04 2.92
N PRO A 95 -11.01 14.59 3.40
CA PRO A 95 -10.99 15.95 3.93
C PRO A 95 -11.35 16.94 2.82
N ILE A 96 -12.01 18.02 3.22
CA ILE A 96 -12.35 19.11 2.30
C ILE A 96 -11.03 19.74 1.80
N PRO A 97 -10.92 20.07 0.50
CA PRO A 97 -9.75 20.77 -0.03
C PRO A 97 -9.46 22.06 0.76
N LEU A 98 -8.19 22.32 1.07
CA LEU A 98 -7.81 23.45 1.94
C LEU A 98 -8.10 24.82 1.32
N ASP A 99 -8.05 24.93 -0.01
CA ASP A 99 -8.44 26.13 -0.76
C ASP A 99 -9.92 26.50 -0.57
N VAL A 100 -10.76 25.51 -0.26
CA VAL A 100 -12.16 25.74 0.09
C VAL A 100 -12.32 26.15 1.55
N CYS A 101 -11.51 25.57 2.46
CA CYS A 101 -11.54 25.90 3.88
C CYS A 101 -10.94 27.29 4.19
N PHE A 102 -9.91 27.70 3.44
CA PHE A 102 -9.17 28.96 3.61
C PHE A 102 -9.13 29.70 2.27
N PRO A 103 -10.25 30.35 1.86
CA PRO A 103 -10.36 31.00 0.56
C PRO A 103 -9.39 32.19 0.40
N ASP A 104 -8.93 32.77 1.51
CA ASP A 104 -7.96 33.87 1.51
C ASP A 104 -6.52 33.39 1.24
N GLY A 105 -6.29 32.07 1.15
CA GLY A 105 -4.98 31.47 0.88
C GLY A 105 -4.03 31.46 2.08
N GLU A 106 -4.39 32.14 3.18
CA GLU A 106 -3.70 32.07 4.45
C GLU A 106 -4.10 30.80 5.20
N ILE A 107 -3.29 29.74 5.04
CA ILE A 107 -3.44 28.48 5.76
C ILE A 107 -2.64 28.61 7.06
N PRO A 108 -3.28 28.57 8.25
CA PRO A 108 -2.56 28.59 9.52
C PRO A 108 -1.56 27.43 9.64
N ASP A 109 -0.41 27.67 10.26
CA ASP A 109 0.67 26.66 10.44
C ASP A 109 0.20 25.38 11.17
N ASP A 110 -0.89 25.49 11.93
CA ASP A 110 -1.50 24.42 12.71
C ASP A 110 -2.53 23.58 11.93
N VAL A 111 -2.87 23.97 10.70
CA VAL A 111 -3.74 23.16 9.84
C VAL A 111 -2.94 21.97 9.33
N GLU A 112 -3.07 20.86 10.04
CA GLU A 112 -2.53 19.61 9.56
C GLU A 112 -3.27 19.23 8.26
N LEU A 113 -2.54 19.30 7.13
CA LEU A 113 -2.87 18.61 5.87
C LEU A 113 -2.98 17.11 6.21
N SER A 114 -4.15 16.69 6.70
CA SER A 114 -4.39 15.40 7.38
C SER A 114 -3.53 14.25 6.86
N PRO A 115 -2.94 13.47 7.78
CA PRO A 115 -2.77 12.06 7.48
C PRO A 115 -2.95 11.21 8.74
N LEU A 116 -4.21 10.98 9.16
CA LEU A 116 -4.53 10.31 10.44
C LEU A 116 -4.00 11.15 11.62
N GLU A 117 -4.44 10.87 12.85
CA GLU A 117 -3.63 11.21 14.01
C GLU A 117 -2.19 10.80 13.66
N ALA A 118 -1.18 11.62 13.95
CA ALA A 118 0.19 11.17 13.81
C ALA A 118 0.38 10.03 14.83
N ILE A 119 0.00 8.81 14.45
CA ILE A 119 0.15 7.60 15.23
C ILE A 119 1.60 7.19 15.01
N ASN A 120 2.31 6.92 16.09
CA ASN A 120 3.61 6.28 15.99
C ASN A 120 3.46 4.94 15.23
N ILE A 121 4.57 4.40 14.70
CA ILE A 121 4.57 3.12 13.97
C ILE A 121 3.97 1.96 14.81
N ASP A 122 3.97 2.10 16.15
CA ASP A 122 3.39 1.18 17.12
C ASP A 122 1.91 1.45 17.46
N MET A 123 1.25 2.34 16.72
CA MET A 123 -0.14 2.78 16.93
C MET A 123 -0.38 3.55 18.25
N THR A 124 0.66 4.06 18.92
CA THR A 124 0.47 4.98 20.05
C THR A 124 0.14 6.40 19.57
N PRO A 125 -0.83 7.10 20.20
CA PRO A 125 -1.18 8.46 19.83
C PRO A 125 -0.05 9.42 20.23
N LEU A 126 0.39 10.29 19.31
CA LEU A 126 1.27 11.40 19.67
C LEU A 126 0.54 12.40 20.59
N PRO A 127 1.27 13.09 21.48
CA PRO A 127 0.66 14.09 22.36
C PRO A 127 -0.03 15.19 21.56
N ALA A 128 -1.22 15.59 22.00
CA ALA A 128 -1.96 16.69 21.39
C ALA A 128 -1.12 17.98 21.44
N LYS A 129 -1.02 18.67 20.30
CA LYS A 129 -0.45 20.03 20.25
C LYS A 129 -1.43 21.02 20.88
N GLU A 130 -0.93 22.12 21.45
CA GLU A 130 -1.73 23.13 22.15
C GLU A 130 -2.64 23.97 21.23
N THR A 131 -2.49 23.87 19.92
CA THR A 131 -3.18 24.70 18.92
C THR A 131 -4.47 24.04 18.40
N VAL A 132 -5.33 24.85 17.76
CA VAL A 132 -6.71 24.47 17.37
C VAL A 132 -6.67 23.32 16.36
N PHE A 133 -6.87 22.10 16.88
CA PHE A 133 -6.93 20.89 16.08
C PHE A 133 -8.30 20.80 15.38
N VAL A 134 -8.34 21.12 14.09
CA VAL A 134 -9.53 20.86 13.25
C VAL A 134 -9.49 19.40 12.81
N ASP A 135 -10.09 18.53 13.63
CA ASP A 135 -10.16 17.10 13.39
C ASP A 135 -11.32 16.73 12.44
N PHE A 136 -11.01 16.40 11.18
CA PHE A 136 -12.01 15.88 10.24
C PHE A 136 -12.34 14.39 10.45
N SER A 137 -11.61 13.69 11.32
CA SER A 137 -11.84 12.26 11.62
C SER A 137 -12.90 12.05 12.70
N LYS A 138 -13.05 13.00 13.63
CA LYS A 138 -14.13 13.01 14.63
C LYS A 138 -15.35 13.71 14.06
N LYS A 139 -16.20 12.92 13.40
CA LYS A 139 -17.59 13.31 13.17
C LYS A 139 -18.24 13.47 14.55
N GLY A 140 -18.52 14.70 14.97
CA GLY A 140 -19.33 14.98 16.15
C GLY A 140 -20.65 14.24 16.02
N TYR A 141 -20.81 13.19 16.83
CA TYR A 141 -22.13 12.74 17.22
C TYR A 141 -22.36 13.44 18.56
N ASP A 142 -23.31 14.37 18.57
CA ASP A 142 -23.94 14.84 19.81
C ASP A 142 -24.49 13.65 20.61
#